data_AF-R0BI73-F1
#
_entry.id   AF-R0BI73-F1
#
_cell.length_a   1.000
_cell.length_b   1.000
_cell.length_c   1.000
_cell.angle_alpha   90.00
_cell.angle_beta   90.00
_cell.angle_gamma   90.00
#
_symmetry.space_group_name_H-M   'P 1'
#
loop_
_entity.id
_entity.type
_entity.pdbx_description
1 polymer ?
#
loop_
_entity_poly.entity_id
_entity_poly.type
_entity_poly.pdbx_seq_one_letter_code
_entity_poly.pdbx_strand_id
1 'polypeptide(L)'
;MKKSDSRSSRGGFTLIEVVVSTALLAVVCTGFLMMTAANAGQMSREQRLEQSNYNLSARAGQGEGDPTGETIAVEFSLEGTNQVREIFEQYEITESGEDAGNHMTFYRHR
;
A
#
# COMPACT_ATOMS: atom_id res chain seq x y z
N MET A 1 -39.59 67.07 -2.81
CA MET A 1 -38.17 66.80 -2.46
C MET A 1 -38.06 65.35 -2.02
N LYS A 2 -37.40 64.50 -2.81
CA LYS A 2 -37.22 63.07 -2.52
C LYS A 2 -35.77 62.89 -2.10
N LYS A 3 -35.50 62.74 -0.80
CA LYS A 3 -34.15 62.39 -0.30
C LYS A 3 -33.95 60.89 -0.55
N SER A 4 -33.07 60.55 -1.47
CA SER A 4 -32.60 59.19 -1.66
C SER A 4 -31.61 58.86 -0.56
N ASP A 5 -32.01 58.03 0.40
CA ASP A 5 -31.09 57.34 1.30
C ASP A 5 -30.27 56.35 0.50
N SER A 6 -29.09 56.77 0.05
CA SER A 6 -28.08 55.83 -0.45
C SER A 6 -27.45 55.12 0.75
N ARG A 7 -28.00 53.95 1.10
CA ARG A 7 -27.32 52.94 1.92
C ARG A 7 -26.02 52.56 1.22
N SER A 8 -24.91 53.21 1.57
CA SER A 8 -23.59 52.74 1.18
C SER A 8 -23.25 51.53 2.05
N SER A 9 -23.53 50.33 1.54
CA SER A 9 -22.95 49.11 2.08
C SER A 9 -21.42 49.26 2.07
N ARG A 10 -20.81 49.46 3.24
CA ARG A 10 -19.36 49.40 3.41
C ARG A 10 -18.94 47.92 3.34
N GLY A 11 -18.84 47.40 2.12
CA GLY A 11 -18.27 46.08 1.85
C GLY A 11 -16.75 46.17 1.76
N GLY A 12 -16.05 45.61 2.74
CA GLY A 12 -14.60 45.49 2.75
C GLY A 12 -14.15 44.67 3.97
N PHE A 13 -13.06 43.91 3.81
CA PHE A 13 -12.50 43.14 4.92
C PHE A 13 -11.65 44.04 5.82
N THR A 14 -11.80 43.86 7.12
CA THR A 14 -10.90 44.46 8.10
C THR A 14 -9.53 43.77 8.05
N LEU A 15 -8.47 44.46 8.49
CA LEU A 15 -7.12 43.89 8.55
C LEU A 15 -7.09 42.58 9.38
N ILE A 16 -7.86 42.52 10.47
CA ILE A 16 -7.93 41.34 11.33
C ILE A 16 -8.58 40.17 10.58
N GLU A 17 -9.67 40.39 9.86
CA GLU A 17 -10.32 39.35 9.06
C GLU A 17 -9.37 38.80 8.00
N VAL A 18 -8.59 39.66 7.34
CA VAL A 18 -7.58 39.23 6.36
C VAL A 18 -6.51 38.36 7.05
N VAL A 19 -5.93 38.83 8.16
CA VAL A 19 -4.89 38.08 8.88
C VAL A 19 -5.42 36.73 9.37
N VAL A 20 -6.62 36.70 9.96
CA VAL A 20 -7.25 35.47 10.46
C VAL A 20 -7.57 34.53 9.30
N SER A 21 -8.11 35.04 8.18
CA SER A 21 -8.44 34.22 7.02
C SER A 21 -7.18 33.61 6.38
N THR A 22 -6.11 34.38 6.24
CA THR A 22 -4.84 33.89 5.71
C THR A 22 -4.21 32.86 6.66
N ALA A 23 -4.27 33.08 7.97
CA ALA A 23 -3.76 32.13 8.96
C ALA A 23 -4.55 30.80 8.92
N LEU A 24 -5.89 30.86 8.87
CA LEU A 24 -6.73 29.68 8.76
C LEU A 24 -6.48 28.94 7.43
N LEU A 25 -6.34 29.66 6.32
CA LEU A 25 -6.02 29.07 5.03
C LEU A 25 -4.66 28.37 5.05
N ALA A 26 -3.64 28.99 5.64
CA ALA A 26 -2.31 28.38 5.76
C ALA A 26 -2.33 27.09 6.58
N VAL A 27 -3.07 27.07 7.70
CA VAL A 27 -3.23 25.87 8.54
C VAL A 27 -3.93 24.76 7.77
N VAL A 28 -5.04 25.08 7.09
CA VAL A 28 -5.81 24.12 6.29
C VAL A 28 -4.97 23.56 5.14
N CYS A 29 -4.28 24.42 4.37
CA CYS A 29 -3.39 24.01 3.30
C CYS A 29 -2.27 23.09 3.82
N THR A 30 -1.67 23.43 4.94
CA THR A 30 -0.61 22.61 5.56
C THR A 30 -1.15 21.23 5.95
N GLY A 31 -2.33 21.16 6.57
CA GLY A 31 -2.98 19.90 6.92
C GLY A 31 -3.23 19.00 5.70
N PHE A 32 -3.78 19.58 4.62
CA PHE A 32 -4.01 18.84 3.37
C PHE A 32 -2.71 18.35 2.71
N LEU A 33 -1.66 19.18 2.71
CA LEU A 33 -0.36 18.79 2.15
C LEU A 33 0.27 17.65 2.95
N MET A 34 0.21 17.68 4.28
CA MET A 34 0.71 16.59 5.11
C MET A 34 -0.07 15.29 4.87
N MET A 35 -1.40 15.36 4.80
CA MET A 35 -2.24 14.19 4.51
C MET A 35 -1.95 13.62 3.12
N THR A 36 -1.77 14.49 2.12
CA THR A 36 -1.42 14.08 0.75
C THR A 36 -0.04 13.42 0.71
N ALA A 37 0.96 14.01 1.38
CA ALA A 37 2.31 13.46 1.44
C ALA A 37 2.35 12.11 2.16
N ALA A 38 1.60 11.95 3.26
CA ALA A 38 1.47 10.67 3.96
C ALA A 38 0.87 9.59 3.05
N ASN A 39 -0.23 9.91 2.37
CA ASN A 39 -0.88 8.98 1.45
C ASN A 39 0.00 8.63 0.24
N ALA A 40 0.74 9.62 -0.31
CA ALA A 40 1.67 9.40 -1.40
C ALA A 40 2.83 8.46 -1.00
N GLY A 41 3.35 8.63 0.22
CA GLY A 41 4.39 7.74 0.77
C GLY A 41 3.88 6.33 1.05
N GLN A 42 2.63 6.17 1.47
CA GLN A 42 2.00 4.85 1.61
C GLN A 42 1.80 4.18 0.26
N MET A 43 1.23 4.90 -0.71
CA MET A 43 0.98 4.37 -2.06
C MET A 43 2.28 3.97 -2.77
N SER A 44 3.36 4.75 -2.67
CA SER A 44 4.64 4.37 -3.26
C SER A 44 5.23 3.12 -2.63
N ARG A 45 5.06 2.94 -1.32
CA ARG A 45 5.47 1.73 -0.61
C ARG A 45 4.65 0.52 -1.02
N GLU A 46 3.33 0.64 -1.16
CA GLU A 46 2.45 -0.44 -1.64
C GLU A 46 2.81 -0.87 -3.06
N GLN A 47 3.00 0.09 -3.97
CA GLN A 47 3.44 -0.20 -5.35
C GLN A 47 4.77 -0.94 -5.39
N ARG A 48 5.73 -0.54 -4.56
CA ARG A 48 7.02 -1.23 -4.45
C ARG A 48 6.87 -2.67 -3.95
N LEU A 49 6.03 -2.87 -2.93
CA LEU A 49 5.76 -4.21 -2.39
C LEU A 49 5.05 -5.11 -3.41
N GLU A 50 4.07 -4.59 -4.16
CA GLU A 50 3.42 -5.33 -5.25
C GLU A 50 4.42 -5.75 -6.33
N GLN A 51 5.29 -4.82 -6.75
CA GLN A 51 6.33 -5.10 -7.73
C GLN A 51 7.33 -6.15 -7.22
N SER A 52 7.73 -6.04 -5.95
CA SER A 52 8.61 -7.01 -5.30
C SER A 52 7.95 -8.40 -5.26
N ASN A 53 6.67 -8.49 -4.89
CA ASN A 53 5.94 -9.76 -4.86
C ASN A 53 5.82 -10.40 -6.25
N TYR A 54 5.58 -9.58 -7.30
CA TYR A 54 5.58 -10.07 -8.68
C TYR A 54 6.95 -10.63 -9.08
N ASN A 55 8.04 -9.97 -8.69
CA ASN A 55 9.40 -10.44 -8.97
C ASN A 55 9.70 -11.77 -8.24
N LEU A 56 9.39 -11.85 -6.94
CA LEU A 56 9.53 -13.09 -6.17
C LEU A 56 8.72 -14.24 -6.79
N SER A 57 7.49 -13.97 -7.22
CA SER A 57 6.64 -14.92 -7.94
C SER A 57 7.28 -15.42 -9.23
N ALA A 58 7.84 -14.52 -10.04
CA ALA A 58 8.51 -14.87 -11.28
C ALA A 58 9.77 -15.73 -11.04
N ARG A 59 10.58 -15.37 -10.04
CA ARG A 59 11.79 -16.09 -9.66
C ARG A 59 11.48 -17.49 -9.09
N ALA A 60 10.46 -17.61 -8.27
CA ALA A 60 9.98 -18.92 -7.80
C ALA A 60 9.50 -19.80 -8.96
N GLY A 61 8.83 -19.21 -9.96
CA GLY A 61 8.45 -19.89 -11.20
C GLY A 61 9.63 -20.35 -12.05
N GLN A 62 10.80 -19.71 -11.92
CA GLN A 62 12.05 -20.08 -12.61
C GLN A 62 12.86 -21.17 -11.90
N GLY A 63 12.45 -21.59 -10.70
CA GLY A 63 13.22 -22.59 -9.93
C GLY A 63 14.10 -22.00 -8.83
N GLU A 64 14.13 -20.68 -8.62
CA GLU A 64 14.91 -20.07 -7.53
C GLU A 64 14.28 -20.31 -6.15
N GLY A 65 15.06 -20.14 -5.08
CA GLY A 65 14.63 -20.28 -3.68
C GLY A 65 15.38 -21.39 -2.96
N ASP A 66 15.56 -21.22 -1.66
CA ASP A 66 16.28 -22.16 -0.80
C ASP A 66 15.29 -23.11 -0.12
N PRO A 67 15.58 -24.43 -0.03
CA PRO A 67 14.73 -25.36 0.68
C PRO A 67 14.76 -25.06 2.18
N THR A 68 13.58 -24.94 2.80
CA THR A 68 13.48 -24.65 4.24
C THR A 68 13.66 -25.89 5.10
N GLY A 69 13.52 -27.08 4.49
CA GLY A 69 13.48 -28.37 5.18
C GLY A 69 12.08 -28.78 5.64
N GLU A 70 11.07 -27.90 5.52
CA GLU A 70 9.68 -28.27 5.77
C GLU A 70 9.05 -28.97 4.55
N THR A 71 8.09 -29.85 4.82
CA THR A 71 7.34 -30.55 3.77
C THR A 71 5.86 -30.59 4.09
N ILE A 72 5.02 -30.50 3.07
CA ILE A 72 3.60 -30.83 3.17
C ILE A 72 3.33 -32.15 2.47
N ALA A 73 2.52 -33.01 3.10
CA ALA A 73 2.00 -34.22 2.49
C ALA A 73 0.55 -34.00 2.09
N VAL A 74 0.23 -34.26 0.83
CA VAL A 74 -1.14 -34.21 0.31
C VAL A 74 -1.60 -35.63 0.06
N GLU A 75 -2.72 -36.00 0.70
CA GLU A 75 -3.30 -37.33 0.58
C GLU A 75 -4.55 -37.27 -0.31
N PHE A 76 -4.50 -37.98 -1.43
CA PHE A 76 -5.61 -38.15 -2.35
C PHE A 76 -6.26 -39.50 -2.10
N SER A 77 -7.57 -39.49 -1.89
CA SER A 77 -8.37 -40.71 -1.77
C SER A 77 -9.54 -40.63 -2.74
N LEU A 78 -9.75 -41.72 -3.47
CA LEU A 78 -10.95 -41.95 -4.25
C LEU A 78 -11.58 -43.24 -3.74
N GLU A 79 -12.89 -43.20 -3.48
CA GLU A 79 -13.63 -44.31 -2.89
C GLU A 79 -13.43 -45.60 -3.72
N GLY A 80 -12.95 -46.67 -3.06
CA GLY A 80 -12.63 -47.94 -3.72
C GLY A 80 -11.25 -48.02 -4.38
N THR A 81 -10.36 -47.04 -4.20
CA THR A 81 -8.97 -47.07 -4.69
C THR A 81 -7.96 -46.90 -3.55
N ASN A 82 -6.70 -47.23 -3.84
CA ASN A 82 -5.61 -47.01 -2.90
C ASN A 82 -5.35 -45.51 -2.71
N GLN A 83 -5.07 -45.12 -1.47
CA GLN A 83 -4.66 -43.75 -1.14
C GLN A 83 -3.32 -43.42 -1.82
N VAL A 84 -3.27 -42.26 -2.48
CA VAL A 84 -2.04 -41.71 -3.06
C VAL A 84 -1.56 -40.58 -2.16
N ARG A 85 -0.28 -40.59 -1.81
CA ARG A 85 0.35 -39.56 -0.99
C ARG A 85 1.46 -38.88 -1.79
N GLU A 86 1.32 -37.58 -1.98
CA GLU A 86 2.34 -36.74 -2.61
C GLU A 86 3.02 -35.88 -1.56
N ILE A 87 4.32 -35.67 -1.70
CA ILE A 87 5.14 -34.87 -0.79
C ILE A 87 5.66 -33.67 -1.55
N PHE A 88 5.42 -32.48 -1.00
CA PHE A 88 5.93 -31.24 -1.54
C PHE A 88 6.90 -30.62 -0.54
N GLU A 89 8.08 -30.24 -1.04
CA GLU A 89 9.10 -29.54 -0.28
C GLU A 89 8.82 -28.03 -0.29
N GLN A 90 8.95 -27.40 0.87
CA GLN A 90 8.81 -25.96 1.02
C GLN A 90 10.13 -25.27 0.67
N TYR A 91 10.00 -24.18 -0.09
CA TYR A 91 11.09 -23.30 -0.47
C TYR A 91 10.76 -21.87 -0.05
N GLU A 92 11.78 -21.10 0.26
CA GLU A 92 11.68 -19.69 0.57
C GLU A 92 12.56 -18.88 -0.38
N ILE A 93 12.03 -17.76 -0.86
CA ILE A 93 12.78 -16.78 -1.63
C ILE A 93 12.64 -15.42 -0.97
N THR A 94 13.76 -14.77 -0.71
CA THR A 94 13.83 -13.46 -0.08
C THR A 94 14.28 -12.41 -1.10
N GLU A 95 13.76 -11.20 -0.96
CA GLU A 95 14.24 -10.06 -1.72
C GLU A 95 15.53 -9.53 -1.07
N SER A 96 16.36 -8.83 -1.84
CA SER A 96 17.60 -8.22 -1.36
C SER A 96 17.51 -6.69 -1.37
N GLY A 97 18.40 -6.00 -0.64
CA GLY A 97 18.47 -4.53 -0.66
C GLY A 97 17.37 -3.85 0.16
N GLU A 98 16.74 -2.79 -0.38
CA GLU A 98 15.74 -1.99 0.36
C GLU A 98 14.42 -2.73 0.68
N ASP A 99 14.24 -3.91 0.11
CA ASP A 99 13.09 -4.80 0.31
C ASP A 99 13.46 -6.09 1.04
N ALA A 100 14.62 -6.15 1.71
CA ALA A 100 15.16 -7.36 2.36
C ALA A 100 14.26 -8.04 3.43
N GLY A 101 13.12 -7.44 3.77
CA GLY A 101 12.10 -8.08 4.62
C GLY A 101 10.98 -8.81 3.84
N ASN A 102 10.88 -8.61 2.52
CA ASN A 102 9.89 -9.27 1.70
C ASN A 102 10.37 -10.66 1.33
N HIS A 103 9.51 -11.65 1.54
CA HIS A 103 9.81 -13.05 1.29
C HIS A 103 8.56 -13.74 0.76
N MET A 104 8.77 -14.84 0.04
CA MET A 104 7.70 -15.68 -0.44
C MET A 104 8.04 -17.14 -0.17
N THR A 105 7.08 -17.84 0.40
CA THR A 105 7.13 -19.28 0.64
C THR A 105 6.28 -19.98 -0.39
N PHE A 106 6.80 -21.05 -1.00
CA PHE A 106 6.07 -21.85 -1.98
C PHE A 106 6.49 -23.32 -1.90
N TYR A 107 5.73 -24.20 -2.55
CA TYR A 107 5.92 -25.64 -2.49
C TYR A 107 6.23 -26.22 -3.86
N ARG A 108 7.19 -27.15 -3.93
CA ARG A 108 7.52 -27.89 -5.15
C ARG A 108 7.35 -29.38 -4.92
N HIS A 109 6.75 -30.06 -5.91
CA HIS A 109 6.70 -31.51 -5.91
C HIS A 109 8.12 -32.05 -6.07
N ARG A 110 8.45 -33.09 -5.31
CA ARG A 110 9.76 -33.74 -5.35
C ARG A 110 9.94 -34.63 -6.58
#